data_AF-K1SQ36-F1
#
_entry.id   AF-K1SQ36-F1
#
_cell.length_a   1.000
_cell.length_b   1.000
_cell.length_c   1.000
_cell.angle_alpha   90.00
_cell.angle_beta   90.00
_cell.angle_gamma   90.00
#
_symmetry.space_group_name_H-M   'P 1'
#
loop_
_entity.id
_entity.type
_entity.pdbx_description
1 polymer ?
#
loop_
_entity_poly.entity_id
_entity_poly.type
_entity_poly.pdbx_seq_one_letter_code
_entity_poly.pdbx_strand_id
1 'polypeptide(L)'
;TDEQLKQTKVTQPAVFLHSVIMAKALGVKPDAVAGHSLGEFSALVVAGALSFEDGLKLVSKRAMAMQAACEAQPGTMAAILGLDDKTVEEICASVDGVVVAANYNCPGQLVISGAVEAVEAACEKAKAAGARRALRLPVGGAFHSPLMEPAKQELEKAINEAPFQTPTCPIYQNVDAKPYTDPTAIKANLIAQLTAPVRWTYIVKNM
;
A
#
# COMPACT_ATOMS: atom_id res chain seq x y z
N THR A 1 10.39 4.26 -21.83
CA THR A 1 10.46 5.72 -21.69
C THR A 1 9.99 6.12 -20.31
N ASP A 2 10.28 7.34 -19.87
CA ASP A 2 9.86 7.84 -18.55
C ASP A 2 8.34 7.77 -18.35
N GLU A 3 7.56 8.04 -19.40
CA GLU A 3 6.10 7.89 -19.37
C GLU A 3 5.64 6.44 -19.20
N GLN A 4 6.32 5.47 -19.82
CA GLN A 4 6.01 4.06 -19.60
C GLN A 4 6.34 3.62 -18.17
N LEU A 5 7.40 4.19 -17.55
CA LEU A 5 7.80 3.87 -16.19
C LEU A 5 6.76 4.33 -15.15
N LYS A 6 5.86 5.26 -15.50
CA LYS A 6 4.75 5.70 -14.62
C LYS A 6 3.57 4.71 -14.59
N GLN A 7 3.50 3.76 -15.51
CA GLN A 7 2.42 2.77 -15.53
C GLN A 7 2.63 1.76 -14.40
N THR A 8 1.60 1.51 -13.58
CA THR A 8 1.67 0.65 -12.39
C THR A 8 2.33 -0.71 -12.67
N LYS A 9 1.95 -1.33 -13.79
CA LYS A 9 2.51 -2.62 -14.27
C LYS A 9 4.01 -2.61 -14.55
N VAL A 10 4.61 -1.44 -14.80
CA VAL A 10 6.05 -1.26 -15.01
C VAL A 10 6.72 -0.74 -13.75
N THR A 11 6.14 0.28 -13.08
CA THR A 11 6.73 0.92 -11.90
C THR A 11 6.93 -0.06 -10.76
N GLN A 12 5.93 -0.90 -10.46
CA GLN A 12 6.01 -1.76 -9.28
C GLN A 12 7.12 -2.83 -9.38
N PRO A 13 7.24 -3.61 -10.47
CA PRO A 13 8.39 -4.51 -10.63
C PRO A 13 9.72 -3.77 -10.61
N ALA A 14 9.82 -2.60 -11.25
CA ALA A 14 11.06 -1.83 -11.28
C ALA A 14 11.52 -1.39 -9.87
N VAL A 15 10.60 -0.86 -9.06
CA VAL A 15 10.87 -0.46 -7.67
C VAL A 15 11.23 -1.66 -6.81
N PHE A 16 10.53 -2.78 -6.97
CA PHE A 16 10.84 -4.02 -6.24
C PHE A 16 12.25 -4.53 -6.57
N LEU A 17 12.58 -4.63 -7.86
CA LEU A 17 13.89 -5.09 -8.33
C LEU A 17 15.00 -4.21 -7.74
N HIS A 18 14.88 -2.90 -7.89
CA HIS A 18 15.85 -1.94 -7.34
C HIS A 18 16.02 -2.15 -5.83
N SER A 19 14.92 -2.20 -5.08
CA SER A 19 14.96 -2.26 -3.62
C SER A 19 15.60 -3.56 -3.11
N VAL A 20 15.25 -4.71 -3.69
CA VAL A 20 15.79 -6.00 -3.25
C VAL A 20 17.25 -6.16 -3.68
N ILE A 21 17.61 -5.76 -4.91
CA ILE A 21 18.99 -5.84 -5.41
C ILE A 21 19.90 -4.96 -4.55
N MET A 22 19.47 -3.72 -4.26
CA MET A 22 20.22 -2.82 -3.38
C MET A 22 20.44 -3.43 -1.99
N ALA A 23 19.38 -3.94 -1.35
CA ALA A 23 19.48 -4.56 -0.04
C ALA A 23 20.45 -5.77 -0.04
N LYS A 24 20.37 -6.63 -1.05
CA LYS A 24 21.27 -7.79 -1.20
C LYS A 24 22.72 -7.35 -1.46
N ALA A 25 22.95 -6.37 -2.31
CA ALA A 25 24.27 -5.85 -2.62
C ALA A 25 24.96 -5.20 -1.40
N LEU A 26 24.17 -4.55 -0.54
CA LEU A 26 24.65 -3.98 0.72
C LEU A 26 24.88 -5.04 1.82
N GLY A 27 24.44 -6.29 1.63
CA GLY A 27 24.62 -7.37 2.60
C GLY A 27 23.92 -7.10 3.94
N VAL A 28 22.79 -6.40 3.92
CA VAL A 28 22.07 -6.01 5.15
C VAL A 28 21.62 -7.23 5.96
N LYS A 29 21.70 -7.12 7.29
CA LYS A 29 21.22 -8.12 8.25
C LYS A 29 20.27 -7.43 9.24
N PRO A 30 19.00 -7.23 8.87
CA PRO A 30 18.07 -6.45 9.69
C PRO A 30 17.57 -7.25 10.89
N ASP A 31 17.41 -6.57 12.03
CA ASP A 31 16.71 -7.11 13.22
C ASP A 31 15.18 -7.08 13.07
N ALA A 32 14.68 -6.22 12.17
CA ALA A 32 13.29 -6.14 11.76
C ALA A 32 13.18 -5.47 10.37
N VAL A 33 12.11 -5.74 9.64
CA VAL A 33 11.83 -5.09 8.35
C VAL A 33 10.42 -4.54 8.28
N ALA A 34 10.26 -3.49 7.48
CA ALA A 34 8.96 -2.98 7.05
C ALA A 34 9.10 -2.39 5.65
N GLY A 35 7.99 -2.33 4.92
CA GLY A 35 7.96 -1.64 3.64
C GLY A 35 6.58 -1.06 3.38
N HIS A 36 6.55 0.17 2.86
CA HIS A 36 5.32 0.89 2.58
C HIS A 36 4.63 0.32 1.33
N SER A 37 3.40 -0.17 1.47
CA SER A 37 2.60 -0.72 0.35
C SER A 37 3.38 -1.79 -0.45
N LEU A 38 3.75 -1.50 -1.71
CA LEU A 38 4.60 -2.35 -2.55
C LEU A 38 5.90 -2.77 -1.84
N GLY A 39 6.48 -1.88 -1.04
CA GLY A 39 7.73 -2.14 -0.32
C GLY A 39 7.62 -3.34 0.64
N GLU A 40 6.43 -3.72 1.07
CA GLU A 40 6.22 -4.91 1.91
C GLU A 40 6.70 -6.19 1.20
N PHE A 41 6.56 -6.28 -0.12
CA PHE A 41 7.09 -7.40 -0.90
C PHE A 41 8.62 -7.44 -0.89
N SER A 42 9.27 -6.27 -0.98
CA SER A 42 10.73 -6.18 -0.85
C SER A 42 11.17 -6.57 0.57
N ALA A 43 10.46 -6.12 1.60
CA ALA A 43 10.73 -6.49 2.99
C ALA A 43 10.59 -8.00 3.21
N LEU A 44 9.54 -8.63 2.67
CA LEU A 44 9.32 -10.08 2.71
C LEU A 44 10.50 -10.85 2.11
N VAL A 45 11.06 -10.38 1.00
CA VAL A 45 12.22 -11.03 0.37
C VAL A 45 13.51 -10.79 1.15
N VAL A 46 13.71 -9.58 1.69
CA VAL A 46 14.90 -9.26 2.49
C VAL A 46 14.90 -10.06 3.80
N ALA A 47 13.75 -10.27 4.43
CA ALA A 47 13.62 -11.09 5.63
C ALA A 47 13.55 -12.61 5.34
N GLY A 48 13.58 -13.02 4.07
CA GLY A 48 13.58 -14.42 3.67
C GLY A 48 12.21 -15.13 3.74
N ALA A 49 11.11 -14.42 3.98
CA ALA A 49 9.77 -15.00 3.92
C ALA A 49 9.34 -15.39 2.49
N LEU A 50 9.92 -14.74 1.48
CA LEU A 50 9.74 -15.07 0.07
C LEU A 50 11.10 -15.17 -0.63
N SER A 51 11.19 -16.05 -1.64
CA SER A 51 12.29 -16.01 -2.59
C SER A 51 12.23 -14.74 -3.44
N PHE A 52 13.35 -14.36 -4.07
CA PHE A 52 13.37 -13.22 -4.98
C PHE A 52 12.42 -13.44 -6.17
N GLU A 53 12.43 -14.65 -6.72
CA GLU A 53 11.63 -15.08 -7.86
C GLU A 53 10.14 -15.03 -7.54
N ASP A 54 9.72 -15.56 -6.38
CA ASP A 54 8.32 -15.56 -5.98
C ASP A 54 7.85 -14.16 -5.60
N GLY A 55 8.69 -13.37 -4.91
CA GLY A 55 8.43 -11.95 -4.68
C GLY A 55 8.20 -11.18 -5.99
N LEU A 56 9.04 -11.40 -7.01
CA LEU A 56 8.89 -10.76 -8.32
C LEU A 56 7.62 -11.21 -9.05
N LYS A 57 7.29 -12.51 -9.03
CA LYS A 57 6.04 -13.03 -9.60
C LYS A 57 4.82 -12.38 -8.96
N LEU A 58 4.79 -12.31 -7.63
CA LEU A 58 3.69 -11.70 -6.88
C LEU A 58 3.56 -10.20 -7.17
N VAL A 59 4.68 -9.47 -7.20
CA VAL A 59 4.68 -8.03 -7.55
C VAL A 59 4.18 -7.82 -8.97
N SER A 60 4.61 -8.64 -9.93
CA SER A 60 4.11 -8.57 -11.31
C SER A 60 2.59 -8.80 -11.38
N LYS A 61 2.09 -9.84 -10.69
CA LYS A 61 0.65 -10.12 -10.59
C LYS A 61 -0.13 -8.98 -9.95
N ARG A 62 0.35 -8.46 -8.81
CA ARG A 62 -0.22 -7.30 -8.11
C ARG A 62 -0.32 -6.10 -9.04
N ALA A 63 0.76 -5.79 -9.75
CA ALA A 63 0.84 -4.62 -10.61
C ALA A 63 -0.15 -4.70 -11.79
N MET A 64 -0.26 -5.88 -12.41
CA MET A 64 -1.22 -6.13 -13.49
C MET A 64 -2.67 -6.09 -12.99
N ALA A 65 -2.96 -6.71 -11.84
CA ALA A 65 -4.30 -6.73 -11.26
C ALA A 65 -4.76 -5.33 -10.84
N MET A 66 -3.89 -4.55 -10.20
CA MET A 66 -4.17 -3.15 -9.83
C MET A 66 -4.38 -2.28 -11.08
N GLN A 67 -3.55 -2.45 -12.10
CA GLN A 67 -3.71 -1.71 -13.37
C GLN A 67 -5.08 -2.00 -13.99
N ALA A 68 -5.48 -3.27 -14.08
CA ALA A 68 -6.78 -3.68 -14.61
C ALA A 68 -7.96 -3.12 -13.78
N ALA A 69 -7.84 -3.11 -12.44
CA ALA A 69 -8.86 -2.50 -11.59
C ALA A 69 -9.02 -1.00 -11.84
N CYS A 70 -7.91 -0.27 -12.01
CA CYS A 70 -7.94 1.17 -12.35
C CYS A 70 -8.56 1.43 -13.73
N GLU A 71 -8.30 0.57 -14.71
CA GLU A 71 -8.87 0.67 -16.06
C GLU A 71 -10.38 0.35 -16.08
N ALA A 72 -10.83 -0.59 -15.24
CA ALA A 72 -12.23 -0.99 -15.13
C ALA A 72 -13.07 0.03 -14.34
N GLN A 73 -12.53 0.58 -13.25
CA GLN A 73 -13.19 1.56 -12.41
C GLN A 73 -12.22 2.70 -12.05
N PRO A 74 -12.32 3.86 -12.74
CA PRO A 74 -11.49 5.01 -12.43
C PRO A 74 -11.67 5.46 -10.98
N GLY A 75 -10.55 5.79 -10.35
CA GLY A 75 -10.51 6.33 -9.00
C GLY A 75 -9.30 7.24 -8.83
N THR A 76 -9.16 7.83 -7.65
CA THR A 76 -8.03 8.71 -7.38
C THR A 76 -7.62 8.69 -5.91
N MET A 77 -6.56 9.44 -5.62
CA MET A 77 -6.04 9.63 -4.27
C MET A 77 -5.76 11.12 -4.05
N ALA A 78 -5.82 11.56 -2.80
CA ALA A 78 -5.42 12.91 -2.42
C ALA A 78 -4.62 12.91 -1.11
N ALA A 79 -3.58 13.72 -1.06
CA ALA A 79 -2.85 13.99 0.18
C ALA A 79 -3.55 15.07 0.99
N ILE A 80 -3.82 14.77 2.26
CA ILE A 80 -4.39 15.68 3.25
C ILE A 80 -3.28 16.03 4.25
N LEU A 81 -3.00 17.32 4.41
CA LEU A 81 -1.93 17.83 5.26
C LEU A 81 -2.52 18.76 6.33
N GLY A 82 -2.08 18.58 7.57
CA GLY A 82 -2.40 19.45 8.70
C GLY A 82 -3.66 19.04 9.49
N LEU A 83 -4.21 17.85 9.27
CA LEU A 83 -5.28 17.28 10.07
C LEU A 83 -4.81 15.99 10.74
N ASP A 84 -5.34 15.68 11.92
CA ASP A 84 -5.13 14.40 12.58
C ASP A 84 -5.93 13.27 11.92
N ASP A 85 -5.54 12.04 12.24
CA ASP A 85 -6.11 10.81 11.69
C ASP A 85 -7.63 10.75 11.85
N LYS A 86 -8.13 11.02 13.06
CA LYS A 86 -9.55 10.93 13.40
C LYS A 86 -10.39 11.90 12.58
N THR A 87 -9.93 13.14 12.44
CA THR A 87 -10.63 14.16 11.66
C THR A 87 -10.74 13.76 10.19
N VAL A 88 -9.67 13.21 9.61
CA VAL A 88 -9.68 12.72 8.21
C VAL A 88 -10.61 11.52 8.05
N GLU A 89 -10.58 10.56 8.98
CA GLU A 89 -11.49 9.41 9.00
C GLU A 89 -12.97 9.84 9.06
N GLU A 90 -13.31 10.79 9.94
CA GLU A 90 -14.66 11.36 10.07
C GLU A 90 -15.10 12.08 8.79
N ILE A 91 -14.20 12.83 8.15
CA ILE A 91 -14.49 13.48 6.87
C ILE A 91 -14.81 12.44 5.81
N CYS A 92 -13.98 11.40 5.65
CA CYS A 92 -14.21 10.31 4.70
C CYS A 92 -15.57 9.64 4.94
N ALA A 93 -15.90 9.34 6.20
CA ALA A 93 -17.17 8.72 6.57
C ALA A 93 -18.40 9.62 6.31
N SER A 94 -18.21 10.95 6.27
CA SER A 94 -19.26 11.94 6.04
C SER A 94 -19.58 12.21 4.57
N VAL A 95 -18.84 11.59 3.64
CA VAL A 95 -18.99 11.81 2.20
C VAL A 95 -19.72 10.62 1.58
N ASP A 96 -20.71 10.90 0.74
CA ASP A 96 -21.39 9.86 -0.01
C ASP A 96 -20.45 9.26 -1.07
N GLY A 97 -20.49 7.92 -1.19
CA GLY A 97 -19.62 7.16 -2.10
C GLY A 97 -18.40 6.56 -1.40
N VAL A 98 -17.48 6.01 -2.19
CA VAL A 98 -16.29 5.32 -1.65
C VAL A 98 -15.16 6.33 -1.51
N VAL A 99 -14.78 6.66 -0.28
CA VAL A 99 -13.55 7.36 0.06
C VAL A 99 -13.08 6.92 1.44
N VAL A 100 -11.80 6.61 1.59
CA VAL A 100 -11.21 6.13 2.86
C VAL A 100 -9.84 6.73 3.07
N ALA A 101 -9.40 6.80 4.33
CA ALA A 101 -8.00 7.05 4.66
C ALA A 101 -7.15 5.82 4.29
N ALA A 102 -6.32 5.99 3.27
CA ALA A 102 -5.56 4.93 2.60
C ALA A 102 -4.13 4.80 3.13
N ASN A 103 -3.47 5.92 3.45
CA ASN A 103 -2.12 5.90 4.00
C ASN A 103 -1.97 6.88 5.17
N TYR A 104 -1.42 6.39 6.29
CA TYR A 104 -1.07 7.16 7.47
C TYR A 104 0.45 7.36 7.51
N ASN A 105 0.95 8.31 6.73
CA ASN A 105 2.39 8.38 6.42
C ASN A 105 3.22 8.99 7.54
N CYS A 106 2.75 10.10 8.11
CA CYS A 106 3.33 10.70 9.32
C CYS A 106 2.25 11.53 10.04
N PRO A 107 2.47 11.94 11.30
CA PRO A 107 1.51 12.79 12.01
C PRO A 107 1.17 14.05 11.19
N GLY A 108 -0.12 14.22 10.90
CA GLY A 108 -0.59 15.35 10.11
C GLY A 108 -0.43 15.19 8.59
N GLN A 109 0.00 14.04 8.06
CA GLN A 109 0.01 13.76 6.63
C GLN A 109 -0.60 12.39 6.32
N LEU A 110 -1.79 12.44 5.75
CA LEU A 110 -2.54 11.27 5.32
C LEU A 110 -2.77 11.31 3.81
N VAL A 111 -3.05 10.15 3.24
CA VAL A 111 -3.57 10.04 1.88
C VAL A 111 -4.95 9.39 1.97
N ILE A 112 -5.94 10.00 1.33
CA ILE A 112 -7.27 9.41 1.12
C ILE A 112 -7.36 8.83 -0.29
N SER A 113 -8.16 7.81 -0.50
CA SER A 113 -8.40 7.22 -1.81
C SER A 113 -9.82 6.72 -1.99
N GLY A 114 -10.29 6.71 -3.24
CA GLY A 114 -11.68 6.35 -3.54
C GLY A 114 -12.13 6.78 -4.92
N ALA A 115 -13.45 6.85 -5.11
CA ALA A 115 -14.08 7.41 -6.29
C ALA A 115 -13.68 8.90 -6.45
N VAL A 116 -13.56 9.36 -7.70
CA VAL A 116 -13.02 10.71 -7.99
C VAL A 116 -13.82 11.79 -7.28
N GLU A 117 -15.15 11.75 -7.41
CA GLU A 117 -16.08 12.72 -6.86
C GLU A 117 -16.10 12.70 -5.33
N ALA A 118 -16.01 11.50 -4.73
CA ALA A 118 -15.97 11.34 -3.28
C ALA A 118 -14.65 11.86 -2.69
N VAL A 119 -13.51 11.62 -3.36
CA VAL A 119 -12.21 12.19 -2.95
C VAL A 119 -12.21 13.71 -3.08
N GLU A 120 -12.79 14.26 -4.14
CA GLU A 120 -12.92 15.71 -4.33
C GLU A 120 -13.80 16.35 -3.24
N ALA A 121 -14.96 15.77 -2.94
CA ALA A 121 -15.83 16.22 -1.84
C ALA A 121 -15.12 16.15 -0.48
N ALA A 122 -14.38 15.08 -0.21
CA ALA A 122 -13.58 14.93 1.01
C ALA A 122 -12.46 15.98 1.09
N CYS A 123 -11.83 16.34 -0.04
CA CYS A 123 -10.83 17.40 -0.09
C CYS A 123 -11.41 18.77 0.30
N GLU A 124 -12.60 19.11 -0.19
CA GLU A 124 -13.26 20.37 0.15
C GLU A 124 -13.65 20.42 1.63
N LYS A 125 -14.19 19.32 2.17
CA LYS A 125 -14.47 19.20 3.61
C LYS A 125 -13.21 19.27 4.46
N ALA A 126 -12.11 18.67 4.03
CA ALA A 126 -10.82 18.75 4.71
C ALA A 126 -10.30 20.20 4.76
N LYS A 127 -10.38 20.95 3.66
CA LYS A 127 -10.03 22.38 3.65
C LYS A 127 -10.90 23.17 4.62
N ALA A 128 -12.21 22.94 4.61
CA ALA A 128 -13.14 23.59 5.52
C ALA A 128 -12.87 23.25 7.00
N ALA A 129 -12.39 22.04 7.29
CA ALA A 129 -11.98 21.59 8.62
C ALA A 129 -10.58 22.09 9.06
N GLY A 130 -9.90 22.90 8.22
CA GLY A 130 -8.61 23.49 8.57
C GLY A 130 -7.38 22.75 8.02
N ALA A 131 -7.54 21.83 7.07
CA ALA A 131 -6.40 21.23 6.39
C ALA A 131 -5.54 22.33 5.73
N ARG A 132 -4.24 22.30 6.00
CA ARG A 132 -3.27 23.18 5.35
C ARG A 132 -3.26 22.99 3.83
N ARG A 133 -3.37 21.73 3.37
CA ARG A 133 -3.46 21.37 1.95
C ARG A 133 -4.31 20.12 1.79
N ALA A 134 -5.10 20.06 0.72
CA ALA A 134 -5.75 18.85 0.21
C ALA A 134 -5.50 18.79 -1.29
N LEU A 135 -4.70 17.82 -1.75
CA LEU A 135 -4.13 17.79 -3.10
C LEU A 135 -4.32 16.43 -3.76
N ARG A 136 -4.95 16.42 -4.92
CA ARG A 136 -5.04 15.21 -5.74
C ARG A 136 -3.64 14.77 -6.19
N LEU A 137 -3.39 13.46 -6.09
CA LEU A 137 -2.14 12.85 -6.54
C LEU A 137 -2.23 12.48 -8.03
N PRO A 138 -1.13 12.54 -8.78
CA PRO A 138 -1.10 12.19 -10.20
C PRO A 138 -1.09 10.66 -10.39
N VAL A 139 -2.12 10.00 -9.88
CA VAL A 139 -2.32 8.54 -9.96
C VAL A 139 -3.73 8.25 -10.48
N GLY A 140 -3.86 7.20 -11.29
CA GLY A 140 -5.13 6.80 -11.90
C GLY A 140 -5.93 5.78 -11.09
N GLY A 141 -5.51 5.45 -9.87
CA GLY A 141 -6.08 4.38 -9.07
C GLY A 141 -6.41 4.80 -7.64
N ALA A 142 -7.47 4.20 -7.09
CA ALA A 142 -7.87 4.35 -5.69
C ALA A 142 -7.21 3.27 -4.83
N PHE A 143 -5.88 3.27 -4.73
CA PHE A 143 -5.14 2.22 -4.01
C PHE A 143 -5.49 2.19 -2.52
N HIS A 144 -5.47 1.00 -1.90
CA HIS A 144 -5.81 0.83 -0.47
C HIS A 144 -7.24 1.29 -0.13
N SER A 145 -8.19 0.98 -1.03
CA SER A 145 -9.62 1.26 -0.85
C SER A 145 -10.46 0.05 -1.28
N PRO A 146 -11.76 0.03 -0.96
CA PRO A 146 -12.69 -0.99 -1.46
C PRO A 146 -12.70 -1.13 -2.99
N LEU A 147 -12.33 -0.10 -3.75
CA LEU A 147 -12.29 -0.18 -5.23
C LEU A 147 -11.19 -1.12 -5.74
N MET A 148 -10.24 -1.52 -4.89
CA MET A 148 -9.21 -2.50 -5.24
C MET A 148 -9.62 -3.95 -4.97
N GLU A 149 -10.86 -4.23 -4.57
CA GLU A 149 -11.31 -5.60 -4.29
C GLU A 149 -11.12 -6.56 -5.48
N PRO A 150 -11.38 -6.18 -6.75
CA PRO A 150 -11.08 -7.06 -7.89
C PRO A 150 -9.58 -7.40 -8.01
N ALA A 151 -8.71 -6.43 -7.74
CA ALA A 151 -7.26 -6.64 -7.76
C ALA A 151 -6.81 -7.55 -6.60
N LYS A 152 -7.43 -7.40 -5.42
CA LYS A 152 -7.19 -8.25 -4.25
C LYS A 152 -7.55 -9.71 -4.54
N GLN A 153 -8.69 -9.99 -5.14
CA GLN A 153 -9.11 -11.36 -5.48
C GLN A 153 -8.13 -12.07 -6.43
N GLU A 154 -7.62 -11.35 -7.43
CA GLU A 154 -6.63 -11.92 -8.36
C GLU A 154 -5.27 -12.13 -7.68
N LEU A 155 -4.84 -11.19 -6.83
CA LEU A 155 -3.59 -11.34 -6.09
C LEU A 155 -3.67 -12.44 -5.02
N GLU A 156 -4.82 -12.60 -4.37
CA GLU A 156 -5.06 -13.62 -3.34
C GLU A 156 -4.78 -15.03 -3.86
N LYS A 157 -5.23 -15.36 -5.07
CA LYS A 157 -4.94 -16.64 -5.72
C LYS A 157 -3.43 -16.89 -5.82
N ALA A 158 -2.69 -15.89 -6.32
CA ALA A 158 -1.24 -16.00 -6.46
C ALA A 158 -0.51 -16.07 -5.11
N ILE A 159 -0.95 -15.31 -4.11
CA ILE A 159 -0.39 -15.35 -2.75
C ILE A 159 -0.62 -16.72 -2.10
N ASN A 160 -1.79 -17.32 -2.30
CA ASN A 160 -2.10 -18.64 -1.74
C ASN A 160 -1.20 -19.73 -2.30
N GLU A 161 -0.87 -19.67 -3.59
CA GLU A 161 0.04 -20.60 -4.27
C GLU A 161 1.53 -20.37 -3.92
N ALA A 162 1.90 -19.19 -3.44
CA ALA A 162 3.29 -18.85 -3.18
C ALA A 162 3.86 -19.56 -1.92
N PRO A 163 5.12 -20.03 -1.98
CA PRO A 163 5.76 -20.77 -0.89
C PRO A 163 6.36 -19.81 0.16
N PHE A 164 5.52 -19.33 1.08
CA PHE A 164 6.00 -18.52 2.21
C PHE A 164 6.84 -19.35 3.18
N GLN A 165 7.96 -18.78 3.61
CA GLN A 165 8.88 -19.35 4.60
C GLN A 165 8.81 -18.55 5.90
N THR A 166 9.26 -19.15 7.01
CA THR A 166 9.48 -18.41 8.25
C THR A 166 10.61 -17.38 8.03
N PRO A 167 10.35 -16.07 8.23
CA PRO A 167 11.36 -15.04 8.08
C PRO A 167 12.43 -15.13 9.16
N THR A 168 13.60 -14.56 8.88
CA THR A 168 14.73 -14.48 9.83
C THR A 168 14.58 -13.38 10.88
N CYS A 169 13.68 -12.43 10.65
CA CYS A 169 13.34 -11.33 11.56
C CYS A 169 11.86 -10.96 11.44
N PRO A 170 11.27 -10.25 12.42
CA PRO A 170 9.88 -9.81 12.32
C PRO A 170 9.65 -8.85 11.15
N ILE A 171 8.54 -9.05 10.45
CA ILE A 171 8.05 -8.14 9.40
C ILE A 171 6.88 -7.35 9.97
N TYR A 172 6.98 -6.02 9.99
CA TYR A 172 5.88 -5.15 10.38
C TYR A 172 4.97 -4.89 9.17
N GLN A 173 3.72 -5.32 9.26
CA GLN A 173 2.80 -5.31 8.13
C GLN A 173 1.88 -4.09 8.12
N ASN A 174 1.58 -3.60 6.92
CA ASN A 174 0.87 -2.33 6.69
C ASN A 174 -0.53 -2.29 7.32
N VAL A 175 -1.21 -3.43 7.38
CA VAL A 175 -2.64 -3.54 7.72
C VAL A 175 -2.96 -3.15 9.16
N ASP A 176 -2.13 -3.58 10.11
CA ASP A 176 -2.35 -3.35 11.54
C ASP A 176 -1.10 -2.87 12.29
N ALA A 177 0.01 -2.66 11.57
CA ALA A 177 1.28 -2.16 12.08
C ALA A 177 1.96 -3.05 13.13
N LYS A 178 1.67 -4.35 13.17
CA LYS A 178 2.28 -5.30 14.11
C LYS A 178 3.39 -6.14 13.46
N PRO A 179 4.34 -6.64 14.27
CA PRO A 179 5.37 -7.56 13.81
C PRO A 179 4.83 -8.99 13.68
N TYR A 180 5.25 -9.67 12.62
CA TYR A 180 4.91 -11.08 12.37
C TYR A 180 6.12 -11.91 11.95
N THR A 181 6.16 -13.15 12.43
CA THR A 181 7.09 -14.21 11.98
C THR A 181 6.35 -15.49 11.56
N ASP A 182 5.05 -15.59 11.81
CA ASP A 182 4.24 -16.72 11.33
C ASP A 182 3.87 -16.51 9.85
N PRO A 183 4.29 -17.41 8.94
CA PRO A 183 3.94 -17.33 7.52
C PRO A 183 2.43 -17.27 7.24
N THR A 184 1.62 -17.90 8.09
CA THR A 184 0.16 -17.94 7.90
C THR A 184 -0.45 -16.56 8.15
N ALA A 185 -0.11 -15.93 9.28
CA ALA A 185 -0.51 -14.56 9.57
C ALA A 185 0.03 -13.57 8.53
N ILE A 186 1.30 -13.71 8.13
CA ILE A 186 1.93 -12.88 7.10
C ILE A 186 1.13 -12.92 5.80
N LYS A 187 0.80 -14.13 5.35
CA LYS A 187 0.02 -14.38 4.12
C LYS A 187 -1.36 -13.71 4.20
N ALA A 188 -2.09 -13.92 5.30
CA ALA A 188 -3.43 -13.36 5.50
C ALA A 188 -3.42 -11.82 5.45
N ASN A 189 -2.45 -11.20 6.12
CA ASN A 189 -2.28 -9.75 6.13
C ASN A 189 -1.89 -9.19 4.75
N LEU A 190 -1.04 -9.89 4.00
CA LEU A 190 -0.64 -9.46 2.65
C LEU A 190 -1.81 -9.49 1.67
N ILE A 191 -2.73 -10.46 1.80
CA ILE A 191 -3.98 -10.53 1.02
C ILE A 191 -4.87 -9.32 1.34
N ALA A 192 -5.03 -8.99 2.63
CA ALA A 192 -5.85 -7.86 3.05
C ALA A 192 -5.26 -6.50 2.64
N GLN A 193 -3.94 -6.40 2.45
CA GLN A 193 -3.19 -5.15 2.22
C GLN A 193 -3.76 -4.26 1.11
N LEU A 194 -4.26 -4.82 0.00
CA LEU A 194 -4.68 -4.03 -1.17
C LEU A 194 -5.93 -3.19 -0.93
N THR A 195 -6.78 -3.58 0.02
CA THR A 195 -8.01 -2.87 0.38
C THR A 195 -7.98 -2.31 1.81
N ALA A 196 -6.92 -2.60 2.56
CA ALA A 196 -6.64 -2.07 3.89
C ALA A 196 -5.67 -0.87 3.85
N PRO A 197 -5.70 0.00 4.86
CA PRO A 197 -4.80 1.14 4.92
C PRO A 197 -3.34 0.73 5.15
N VAL A 198 -2.43 1.61 4.72
CA VAL A 198 -1.01 1.58 5.09
C VAL A 198 -0.79 2.38 6.36
N ARG A 199 -0.59 1.70 7.48
CA ARG A 199 -0.40 2.31 8.81
C ARG A 199 1.07 2.66 9.09
N TRP A 200 1.74 3.34 8.17
CA TRP A 200 3.20 3.58 8.24
C TRP A 200 3.66 4.31 9.51
N THR A 201 2.93 5.34 9.95
CA THR A 201 3.21 6.07 11.20
C THR A 201 3.24 5.13 12.41
N TYR A 202 2.34 4.15 12.42
CA TYR A 202 2.21 3.20 13.51
C TYR A 202 3.29 2.12 13.43
N ILE A 203 3.67 1.69 12.23
CA ILE A 203 4.82 0.81 12.01
C ILE A 203 6.08 1.43 12.62
N VAL A 204 6.38 2.67 12.25
CA VAL A 204 7.59 3.37 12.74
C VAL A 204 7.58 3.56 14.26
N LYS A 205 6.40 3.66 14.90
CA LYS A 205 6.28 3.74 16.36
C LYS A 205 6.42 2.40 17.07
N ASN A 206 6.12 1.30 16.38
CA ASN A 206 6.13 -0.04 16.95
C ASN A 206 7.46 -0.79 16.71
N MET A 207 8.28 -0.32 15.77
CA MET A 207 9.64 -0.80 15.50
C MET A 207 10.66 -0.22 16.49
#